data_AF-A0AAW5JPT9-F1
#
_entry.id   AF-A0AAW5JPT9-F1
#
_cell.length_a   1.000
_cell.length_b   1.000
_cell.length_c   1.000
_cell.angle_alpha   90.00
_cell.angle_beta   90.00
_cell.angle_gamma   90.00
#
_symmetry.space_group_name_H-M   'P 1'
#
loop_
_entity.id
_entity.type
_entity.pdbx_description
1 polymer ?
#
loop_
_entity_poly.entity_id
_entity_poly.type
_entity_poly.pdbx_seq_one_letter_code
_entity_poly.pdbx_strand_id
1 'polypeptide(L)'
;KHIRYKINRRPSQMKKGSARSQAQLKRREHEKSSVRAKVEHVFGVVKGLFRYRKTRYRGLRKQTAKLNMLFALANLILADRRCLPA
;
A
#
# COMPACT_ATOMS: atom_id res chain seq x y z
N LYS A 1 16.53 -15.86 -1.29
CA LYS A 1 15.20 -16.01 -0.63
C LYS A 1 14.12 -15.87 -1.69
N HIS A 2 13.30 -16.89 -1.92
CA HIS A 2 12.20 -16.82 -2.88
C HIS A 2 11.01 -16.05 -2.27
N ILE A 3 10.63 -14.92 -2.88
CA ILE A 3 9.49 -14.11 -2.41
C ILE A 3 8.21 -14.64 -3.04
N ARG A 4 7.26 -15.11 -2.21
CA ARG A 4 5.92 -15.48 -2.69
C ARG A 4 5.01 -14.26 -2.69
N TYR A 5 4.60 -13.84 -3.89
CA TYR A 5 3.64 -12.75 -4.06
C TYR A 5 2.21 -13.25 -3.88
N LYS A 6 1.42 -12.53 -3.08
CA LYS A 6 -0.03 -12.73 -2.97
C LYS A 6 -0.73 -11.70 -3.86
N ILE A 7 -1.09 -12.12 -5.07
CA ILE A 7 -1.71 -11.24 -6.08
C ILE A 7 -3.23 -11.42 -6.07
N ASN A 8 -3.95 -10.38 -6.48
CA ASN A 8 -5.40 -10.46 -6.66
C ASN A 8 -5.78 -11.29 -7.89
N ARG A 9 -6.82 -12.10 -7.76
CA ARG A 9 -7.34 -12.89 -8.89
C ARG A 9 -8.13 -12.00 -9.85
N ARG A 10 -8.10 -12.35 -11.14
CA ARG A 10 -8.94 -11.70 -12.15
C ARG A 10 -10.42 -12.09 -11.92
N PRO A 11 -11.39 -11.18 -12.10
CA PRO A 11 -12.81 -11.51 -11.95
C PRO A 11 -13.27 -12.70 -12.81
N SER A 12 -12.70 -12.87 -14.01
CA SER A 12 -13.01 -14.00 -14.90
C SER A 12 -12.62 -15.36 -14.30
N GLN A 13 -11.55 -15.42 -13.50
CA GLN A 13 -11.11 -16.64 -12.82
C GLN A 13 -12.00 -17.00 -11.62
N MET A 14 -12.79 -16.05 -11.13
CA MET A 14 -13.67 -16.23 -9.98
C MET A 14 -15.05 -16.79 -10.36
N LYS A 15 -15.38 -16.88 -11.66
CA LYS A 15 -16.70 -17.33 -12.14
C LYS A 15 -16.92 -18.85 -12.06
N LYS A 16 -15.86 -19.65 -11.96
CA LYS A 16 -15.90 -21.13 -12.11
C LYS A 16 -16.26 -21.91 -10.83
N GLY A 17 -17.05 -21.33 -9.92
CA GLY A 17 -17.36 -21.98 -8.63
C GLY A 17 -18.77 -21.71 -8.14
N SER A 18 -19.20 -22.45 -7.12
CA SER A 18 -20.48 -22.23 -6.44
C SER A 18 -20.57 -20.81 -5.84
N ALA A 19 -21.78 -20.28 -5.68
CA ALA A 19 -21.99 -18.93 -5.14
C ALA A 19 -21.26 -18.70 -3.81
N ARG A 20 -21.24 -19.70 -2.93
CA ARG A 20 -20.50 -19.67 -1.65
C ARG A 20 -18.99 -19.52 -1.85
N SER A 21 -18.41 -20.27 -2.79
CA SER A 21 -16.98 -20.16 -3.13
C SER A 21 -16.64 -18.78 -3.69
N GLN A 22 -17.50 -18.24 -4.57
CA GLN A 22 -17.32 -16.90 -5.12
C GLN A 22 -17.34 -15.82 -4.03
N ALA A 23 -18.27 -15.91 -3.07
CA ALA A 23 -18.36 -14.97 -1.96
C ALA A 23 -17.10 -14.98 -1.08
N GLN A 24 -16.59 -16.17 -0.74
CA GLN A 24 -15.35 -16.30 0.03
C GLN A 24 -14.14 -15.73 -0.71
N LEU A 25 -14.04 -15.98 -2.02
CA LEU A 25 -12.97 -15.40 -2.84
C LEU A 25 -13.07 -13.87 -2.85
N LYS A 26 -14.27 -13.31 -3.09
CA LYS A 26 -14.49 -11.85 -3.05
C LYS A 26 -14.04 -11.23 -1.74
N ARG A 27 -14.36 -11.86 -0.59
CA ARG A 27 -13.93 -11.38 0.73
C ARG A 27 -12.41 -11.34 0.86
N ARG A 28 -11.73 -12.41 0.46
CA ARG A 28 -10.25 -12.48 0.49
C ARG A 28 -9.60 -11.46 -0.44
N GLU A 29 -10.17 -11.24 -1.63
CA GLU A 29 -9.68 -10.22 -2.56
C GLU A 29 -9.91 -8.80 -2.03
N HIS A 30 -11.05 -8.56 -1.38
CA HIS A 30 -11.35 -7.29 -0.72
C HIS A 30 -10.36 -6.98 0.41
N GLU A 31 -10.04 -7.95 1.26
CA GLU A 31 -9.04 -7.80 2.32
C GLU A 31 -7.67 -7.41 1.74
N LYS A 32 -7.22 -8.09 0.66
CA LYS A 32 -5.97 -7.75 -0.03
C LYS A 32 -5.99 -6.32 -0.59
N SER A 33 -7.07 -5.94 -1.27
CA SER A 33 -7.24 -4.60 -1.82
C SER A 33 -7.30 -3.51 -0.75
N SER A 34 -7.95 -3.79 0.39
CA SER A 34 -8.03 -2.87 1.53
C SER A 34 -6.65 -2.56 2.10
N VAL A 35 -5.81 -3.59 2.26
CA VAL A 35 -4.41 -3.41 2.68
C VAL A 35 -3.62 -2.62 1.64
N ARG A 36 -3.77 -2.94 0.35
CA ARG A 36 -3.11 -2.22 -0.75
C ARG A 36 -3.46 -0.73 -0.73
N ALA A 37 -4.74 -0.38 -0.60
CA ALA A 37 -5.22 0.99 -0.58
C ALA A 37 -4.57 1.82 0.55
N LYS A 38 -4.45 1.25 1.76
CA LYS A 38 -3.78 1.92 2.89
C LYS A 38 -2.32 2.24 2.58
N VAL A 39 -1.60 1.30 1.99
CA VAL A 39 -0.18 1.47 1.64
C VAL A 39 -0.03 2.47 0.50
N GLU A 40 -0.86 2.38 -0.55
CA GLU A 40 -0.85 3.30 -1.68
C GLU A 40 -1.07 4.75 -1.25
N HIS A 41 -1.93 4.97 -0.25
CA HIS A 41 -2.16 6.30 0.30
C HIS A 41 -0.89 6.93 0.90
N VAL A 42 -0.15 6.17 1.72
CA VAL A 42 1.12 6.62 2.30
C VAL A 42 2.15 6.93 1.20
N PHE A 43 2.25 6.08 0.17
CA PHE A 43 3.10 6.36 -0.99
C PHE A 43 2.68 7.61 -1.75
N GLY A 44 1.37 7.88 -1.84
CA GLY A 44 0.81 9.11 -2.41
C GLY A 44 1.29 10.35 -1.66
N VAL A 45 1.25 10.32 -0.32
CA VAL A 45 1.80 11.40 0.53
C VAL A 45 3.30 11.59 0.28
N VAL A 46 4.08 10.52 0.29
CA VAL A 46 5.54 10.60 0.12
C VAL A 46 5.94 11.14 -1.27
N LYS A 47 5.29 10.66 -2.33
CA LYS A 47 5.60 11.08 -3.70
C LYS A 47 5.01 12.43 -4.07
N GLY A 48 3.88 12.79 -3.46
CA GLY A 48 3.17 14.04 -3.63
C GLY A 48 3.76 15.15 -2.77
N LEU A 49 3.44 15.15 -1.47
CA LEU A 49 3.80 16.22 -0.53
C LEU A 49 5.32 16.35 -0.37
N PHE A 50 6.03 15.25 -0.14
CA PHE A 50 7.50 15.29 0.00
C PHE A 50 8.24 15.26 -1.34
N ARG A 51 7.51 15.24 -2.47
CA ARG A 51 8.04 15.25 -3.86
C ARG A 51 9.12 14.18 -4.11
N TYR A 52 9.11 13.09 -3.34
CA TYR A 52 10.11 12.04 -3.42
C TYR A 52 9.76 11.06 -4.55
N ARG A 53 9.88 11.53 -5.79
CA ARG A 53 9.54 10.76 -7.01
C ARG A 53 10.70 9.98 -7.59
N LYS A 54 11.94 10.42 -7.34
CA LYS A 54 13.17 9.77 -7.83
C LYS A 54 14.14 9.54 -6.66
N THR A 55 14.81 8.39 -6.69
CA THR A 55 15.93 8.11 -5.78
C THR A 55 17.11 8.99 -6.16
N ARG A 56 17.96 9.33 -5.18
CA ARG A 56 19.26 9.93 -5.47
C ARG A 56 20.31 8.84 -5.40
N TYR A 57 21.16 8.73 -6.42
CA TYR A 57 22.27 7.76 -6.50
C TYR A 57 23.38 8.10 -5.49
N ARG A 58 23.08 8.06 -4.19
CA ARG A 58 24.00 8.34 -3.07
C ARG A 58 24.29 7.10 -2.21
N GLY A 59 23.95 5.92 -2.71
CA GLY A 59 24.11 4.63 -2.02
C GLY A 59 22.87 4.15 -1.27
N LEU A 60 22.72 2.82 -1.18
CA LEU A 60 21.51 2.15 -0.68
C LEU A 60 21.20 2.51 0.79
N ARG A 61 22.23 2.58 1.65
CA ARG A 61 22.08 2.94 3.07
C ARG A 61 21.50 4.35 3.24
N LYS A 62 22.07 5.36 2.59
CA LYS A 62 21.60 6.76 2.67
C LYS A 62 20.18 6.88 2.14
N GLN A 63 19.87 6.12 1.08
CA GLN A 63 18.53 6.14 0.49
C GLN A 63 17.48 5.50 1.41
N THR A 64 17.82 4.38 2.05
CA THR A 64 16.93 3.68 2.99
C THR A 64 16.65 4.55 4.21
N ALA A 65 17.68 5.19 4.78
CA ALA A 65 17.51 6.12 5.91
C ALA A 65 16.57 7.28 5.55
N LYS A 66 16.73 7.88 4.36
CA LYS A 66 15.83 8.94 3.89
C LYS A 66 14.38 8.46 3.72
N LEU A 67 14.17 7.28 3.15
CA LEU A 67 12.84 6.70 3.01
C LEU A 67 12.18 6.47 4.38
N ASN A 68 12.91 5.90 5.34
CA ASN A 68 12.40 5.67 6.69
C ASN A 68 11.95 6.97 7.37
N MET A 69 12.75 8.04 7.25
CA MET A 69 12.37 9.36 7.76
C MET A 69 11.10 9.90 7.08
N LEU A 70 11.00 9.81 5.74
CA LEU A 70 9.81 10.26 5.01
C LEU A 70 8.56 9.47 5.37
N PHE A 71 8.67 8.16 5.59
CA PHE A 71 7.54 7.33 6.02
C PHE A 71 7.09 7.65 7.45
N ALA A 72 8.03 7.93 8.36
CA ALA A 72 7.71 8.38 9.71
C ALA A 72 6.92 9.70 9.67
N LEU A 73 7.38 10.68 8.87
CA LEU A 73 6.68 11.96 8.68
C LEU A 73 5.32 11.79 8.00
N ALA A 74 5.22 10.91 7.00
CA ALA A 74 3.94 10.61 6.35
C ALA A 74 2.93 10.04 7.34
N ASN A 75 3.35 9.12 8.22
CA ASN A 75 2.49 8.58 9.27
C ASN A 75 2.04 9.65 10.25
N LEU A 76 2.92 10.59 10.62
CA LEU A 76 2.58 11.71 11.51
C LEU A 76 1.52 12.62 10.89
N ILE A 77 1.68 13.04 9.63
CA ILE A 77 0.68 13.87 8.91
C ILE A 77 -0.67 13.15 8.81
N LEU A 78 -0.66 11.85 8.57
CA LEU A 78 -1.89 11.06 8.48
C LEU A 78 -2.58 10.85 9.83
N ALA A 79 -1.82 10.84 10.93
CA ALA A 79 -2.37 10.82 12.28
C ALA A 79 -2.98 12.18 12.64
N ASP A 80 -2.29 13.28 12.33
CA ASP A 80 -2.72 14.65 12.63
C ASP A 80 -4.05 15.02 11.95
N ARG A 81 -4.26 14.61 10.69
CA ARG A 81 -5.54 14.79 9.98
C ARG A 81 -6.75 14.13 10.64
N ARG A 82 -6.57 13.18 11.55
CA ARG A 82 -7.67 12.57 12.32
C ARG A 82 -8.02 13.38 13.57
N CYS A 83 -7.14 14.26 14.00
CA CYS A 83 -7.24 15.01 15.25
C CYS A 83 -7.67 16.47 15.06
N LEU A 84 -7.71 16.98 13.82
CA LEU A 84 -8.24 18.31 13.52
C LEU A 84 -9.77 18.21 13.33
N PRO A 85 -10.59 18.82 14.20
CA PRO A 85 -11.98 19.10 13.84
C PRO A 85 -11.97 20.05 12.63
N ALA A 86 -12.91 19.83 11.71
CA ALA A 86 -13.10 20.68 10.53
C ALA A 86 -13.41 22.13 10.91
#